data_AF-A0A2U0DIN6-F1
#
_entry.id   AF-A0A2U0DIN6-F1
#
_cell.length_a   1.000
_cell.length_b   1.000
_cell.length_c   1.000
_cell.angle_alpha   90.00
_cell.angle_beta   90.00
_cell.angle_gamma   90.00
#
_symmetry.space_group_name_H-M   'P 1'
#
loop_
_entity.id
_entity.type
_entity.pdbx_description
1 polymer ?
#
loop_
_entity_poly.entity_id
_entity_poly.type
_entity_poly.pdbx_seq_one_letter_code
_entity_poly.pdbx_strand_id
1 'polypeptide(L)'
;VQIGNKDLEYLLNVIIEDIRKNYLIKFNFKNLDYNLSTILFLNLEKPTENILTELHKIEENYRVSKKYVLPYKEDDLKIIKEKLNNSENIIYDLNKISIENNELVNSADQTWYRLLMNLFIKVPFLNFQPLQENEQLKDISDEINKDLDFYQKNVLQKLIKYDEDQDIESFLIQNNFFIKSRDE
;
A
#
# COMPACT_ATOMS: atom_id res chain seq x y z
N VAL A 1 -18.99 23.14 12.87
CA VAL A 1 -19.66 21.84 13.07
C VAL A 1 -18.65 20.92 13.72
N GLN A 2 -18.85 20.54 14.99
CA GLN A 2 -18.01 19.53 15.64
C GLN A 2 -18.43 18.17 15.06
N ILE A 3 -17.59 17.62 14.19
CA ILE A 3 -17.74 16.25 13.69
C ILE A 3 -17.29 15.34 14.85
N GLY A 4 -18.17 14.47 15.34
CA GLY A 4 -17.82 13.53 16.40
C GLY A 4 -16.87 12.45 15.88
N ASN A 5 -16.03 11.87 16.75
CA ASN A 5 -14.97 10.93 16.33
C ASN A 5 -15.48 9.63 15.68
N LYS A 6 -16.68 9.14 16.05
CA LYS A 6 -17.35 8.05 15.32
C LYS A 6 -17.67 8.44 13.88
N ASP A 7 -17.95 9.72 13.66
CA ASP A 7 -18.25 10.24 12.33
C ASP A 7 -16.99 10.30 11.47
N LEU A 8 -15.80 10.58 12.03
CA LEU A 8 -14.55 10.60 11.26
C LEU A 8 -14.16 9.20 10.78
N GLU A 9 -14.14 8.21 11.66
CA GLU A 9 -13.81 6.83 11.28
C GLU A 9 -14.82 6.28 10.26
N TYR A 10 -16.11 6.50 10.52
CA TYR A 10 -17.19 6.12 9.62
C TYR A 10 -17.05 6.82 8.26
N LEU A 11 -16.82 8.13 8.24
CA LEU A 11 -16.63 8.92 7.04
C LEU A 11 -15.42 8.42 6.23
N LEU A 12 -14.29 8.15 6.89
CA LEU A 12 -13.11 7.60 6.23
C LEU A 12 -13.43 6.26 5.57
N ASN A 13 -14.09 5.35 6.30
CA ASN A 13 -14.47 4.05 5.76
C ASN A 13 -15.44 4.20 4.57
N VAL A 14 -16.40 5.12 4.63
CA VAL A 14 -17.33 5.41 3.53
C VAL A 14 -16.57 5.93 2.31
N ILE A 15 -15.69 6.91 2.48
CA ILE A 15 -14.88 7.47 1.38
C ILE A 15 -14.02 6.37 0.74
N ILE A 16 -13.39 5.53 1.56
CA ILE A 16 -12.55 4.43 1.07
C ILE A 16 -13.38 3.42 0.27
N GLU A 17 -14.55 3.04 0.78
CA GLU A 17 -15.46 2.13 0.08
C GLU A 17 -15.99 2.73 -1.23
N ASP A 18 -16.30 4.02 -1.25
CA ASP A 18 -16.69 4.72 -2.47
C ASP A 18 -15.54 4.80 -3.48
N ILE A 19 -14.30 5.04 -3.03
CA ILE A 19 -13.12 5.00 -3.91
C ILE A 19 -12.93 3.60 -4.49
N ARG A 20 -13.06 2.56 -3.66
CA ARG A 20 -12.97 1.17 -4.10
C ARG A 20 -14.00 0.87 -5.19
N LYS A 21 -15.26 1.20 -4.94
CA LYS A 21 -16.37 0.98 -5.88
C LYS A 21 -16.25 1.81 -7.15
N ASN A 22 -15.71 3.02 -7.10
CA ASN A 22 -15.72 3.89 -8.29
C ASN A 22 -14.45 3.76 -9.15
N TYR A 23 -13.31 3.48 -8.52
CA TYR A 23 -12.01 3.57 -9.20
C TYR A 23 -11.24 2.25 -9.21
N LEU A 24 -11.54 1.33 -8.30
CA LEU A 24 -10.75 0.12 -8.09
C LEU A 24 -11.48 -1.18 -8.44
N ILE A 25 -12.72 -1.14 -8.97
CA ILE A 25 -13.43 -2.35 -9.46
C ILE A 25 -12.55 -3.19 -10.39
N LYS A 26 -11.78 -2.52 -11.26
CA LYS A 26 -10.83 -3.17 -12.18
C LYS A 26 -9.62 -3.81 -11.49
N PHE A 27 -9.53 -3.81 -10.17
CA PHE A 27 -8.49 -4.48 -9.42
C PHE A 27 -9.06 -5.61 -8.53
N ASN A 28 -10.39 -5.73 -8.45
CA ASN A 28 -11.07 -6.83 -7.75
C ASN A 28 -10.63 -8.20 -8.28
N PHE A 29 -10.41 -8.34 -9.59
CA PHE A 29 -9.96 -9.61 -10.18
C PHE A 29 -8.54 -10.02 -9.75
N LYS A 30 -7.74 -9.12 -9.17
CA LYS A 30 -6.41 -9.40 -8.62
C LYS A 30 -6.41 -9.58 -7.10
N ASN A 31 -7.58 -9.65 -6.44
CA ASN A 31 -7.70 -9.65 -4.97
C ASN A 31 -6.92 -8.50 -4.28
N LEU A 32 -6.74 -7.37 -4.98
CA LEU A 32 -6.06 -6.19 -4.44
C LEU A 32 -6.89 -5.43 -3.39
N ASP A 33 -8.17 -5.80 -3.25
CA ASP A 33 -9.13 -5.31 -2.26
C ASP A 33 -8.59 -5.28 -0.82
N TYR A 34 -7.63 -6.15 -0.49
CA TYR A 34 -7.02 -6.26 0.83
C TYR A 34 -5.76 -5.40 1.04
N ASN A 35 -5.26 -4.73 0.00
CA ASN A 35 -3.97 -4.02 0.02
C ASN A 35 -4.10 -2.49 0.01
N LEU A 36 -5.31 -1.95 0.18
CA LEU A 36 -5.49 -0.50 0.22
C LEU A 36 -4.96 0.06 1.56
N SER A 37 -4.06 1.03 1.45
CA SER A 37 -3.57 1.82 2.58
C SER A 37 -3.94 3.28 2.39
N THR A 38 -4.29 3.96 3.46
CA THR A 38 -4.65 5.38 3.47
C THR A 38 -3.76 6.12 4.45
N ILE A 39 -3.20 7.25 4.02
CA ILE A 39 -2.43 8.16 4.87
C ILE A 39 -3.23 9.45 5.03
N LEU A 40 -3.55 9.81 6.27
CA LEU A 40 -4.32 10.99 6.64
C LEU A 40 -3.42 12.01 7.33
N PHE A 41 -3.26 13.17 6.71
CA PHE A 41 -2.50 14.29 7.29
C PHE A 41 -3.44 15.21 8.06
N LEU A 42 -3.17 15.42 9.36
CA LEU A 42 -4.01 16.25 10.24
C LEU A 42 -3.19 17.37 10.88
N ASN A 43 -3.53 18.63 10.58
CA ASN A 43 -2.93 19.76 11.27
C ASN A 43 -3.56 19.90 12.67
N LEU A 44 -2.78 19.58 13.72
CA LEU A 44 -3.19 19.64 15.12
C LEU A 44 -2.17 20.48 15.91
N GLU A 45 -2.48 21.76 16.15
CA GLU A 45 -1.57 22.65 16.88
C GLU A 45 -1.32 22.22 18.34
N LYS A 46 -2.36 21.71 19.01
CA LYS A 46 -2.32 21.25 20.41
C LYS A 46 -3.17 19.99 20.57
N PRO A 47 -2.69 18.82 20.10
CA PRO A 47 -3.42 17.58 20.27
C PRO A 47 -3.50 17.25 21.76
N THR A 48 -4.70 16.98 22.26
CA THR A 48 -4.89 16.42 23.60
C THR A 48 -4.61 14.92 23.58
N GLU A 49 -4.24 14.33 24.72
CA GLU A 49 -4.05 12.87 24.82
C GLU A 49 -5.29 12.12 24.34
N ASN A 50 -6.49 12.59 24.71
CA ASN A 50 -7.75 12.01 24.22
C ASN A 50 -7.82 11.99 22.69
N ILE A 51 -7.48 13.09 22.00
CA ILE A 51 -7.50 13.11 20.53
C ILE A 51 -6.47 12.10 19.98
N LEU A 52 -5.26 12.04 20.53
CA LEU A 52 -4.24 11.10 20.07
C LEU A 52 -4.67 9.64 20.26
N THR A 53 -5.23 9.29 21.42
CA THR A 53 -5.77 7.94 21.68
C THR A 53 -6.89 7.59 20.71
N GLU A 54 -7.78 8.52 20.38
CA GLU A 54 -8.84 8.27 19.40
C GLU A 54 -8.29 8.09 17.98
N LEU A 55 -7.29 8.86 17.57
CA LEU A 55 -6.63 8.67 16.28
C LEU A 55 -5.93 7.30 16.19
N HIS A 56 -5.35 6.81 17.28
CA HIS A 56 -4.79 5.46 17.32
C HIS A 56 -5.85 4.36 17.12
N LYS A 57 -7.05 4.52 17.69
CA LYS A 57 -8.15 3.58 17.45
C LYS A 57 -8.53 3.50 15.96
N ILE A 58 -8.48 4.63 15.25
CA ILE A 58 -8.73 4.66 13.79
C ILE A 58 -7.67 3.85 13.04
N GLU A 59 -6.40 3.94 13.45
CA GLU A 59 -5.31 3.15 12.86
C GLU A 59 -5.45 1.64 13.13
N GLU A 60 -5.97 1.27 14.29
CA GLU A 60 -6.19 -0.13 14.68
C GLU A 60 -7.35 -0.80 13.93
N ASN A 61 -8.32 -0.04 13.41
CA ASN A 61 -9.41 -0.62 12.62
C ASN A 61 -8.99 -0.84 11.15
N TYR A 62 -8.39 -2.00 10.88
CA TYR A 62 -7.94 -2.42 9.56
C TYR A 62 -8.99 -3.19 8.73
N ARG A 63 -10.26 -3.23 9.15
CA ARG A 63 -11.29 -4.07 8.50
C ARG A 63 -11.54 -3.71 7.03
N VAL A 64 -11.40 -2.43 6.68
CA VAL A 64 -11.69 -1.88 5.34
C VAL A 64 -10.42 -1.52 4.59
N SER A 65 -9.45 -0.95 5.29
CA SER A 65 -8.13 -0.57 4.77
C SER A 65 -7.16 -0.38 5.93
N LYS A 66 -5.86 -0.44 5.64
CA LYS A 66 -4.84 -0.01 6.58
C LYS A 66 -4.82 1.52 6.63
N LYS A 67 -4.86 2.10 7.82
CA LYS A 67 -4.91 3.56 7.99
C LYS A 67 -3.69 4.03 8.75
N TYR A 68 -3.09 5.10 8.26
CA TYR A 68 -1.97 5.79 8.86
C TYR A 68 -2.39 7.23 9.11
N VAL A 69 -2.41 7.66 10.37
CA VAL A 69 -2.81 9.02 10.73
C VAL A 69 -1.58 9.79 11.16
N LEU A 70 -1.23 10.83 10.41
CA LEU A 70 -0.05 11.66 10.66
C LEU A 70 -0.49 13.04 11.15
N PRO A 71 -0.62 13.21 12.49
CA PRO A 71 -0.82 14.52 13.06
C PRO A 71 0.46 15.34 12.95
N TYR A 72 0.34 16.61 12.58
CA TYR A 72 1.47 17.52 12.43
C TYR A 72 1.10 18.93 12.93
N LYS A 73 2.12 19.73 13.25
CA LYS A 73 1.99 21.17 13.47
C LYS A 73 2.61 21.90 12.29
N GLU A 74 1.98 22.99 11.84
CA GLU A 74 2.53 23.79 10.72
C GLU A 74 3.96 24.26 10.99
N ASP A 75 4.29 24.65 12.21
CA ASP A 75 5.64 25.11 12.53
C ASP A 75 6.68 23.99 12.45
N ASP A 76 6.32 22.77 12.86
CA ASP A 76 7.18 21.59 12.70
C ASP A 76 7.43 21.30 11.21
N LEU A 77 6.39 21.42 10.38
CA LEU A 77 6.49 21.23 8.93
C LEU A 77 7.34 22.32 8.26
N LYS A 78 7.23 23.58 8.70
CA LYS A 78 8.07 24.68 8.22
C LYS A 78 9.55 24.41 8.50
N ILE A 79 9.90 23.98 9.71
CA ILE A 79 11.28 23.65 10.07
C ILE A 79 11.84 22.55 9.16
N ILE A 80 11.05 21.50 8.90
CA ILE A 80 11.47 20.44 7.96
C ILE A 80 11.69 21.02 6.56
N LYS A 81 10.76 21.84 6.06
CA LYS A 81 10.87 22.49 4.75
C LYS A 81 12.08 23.41 4.63
N GLU A 82 12.40 24.19 5.66
CA GLU A 82 13.57 25.07 5.69
C GLU A 82 14.88 24.28 5.66
N LYS A 83 14.90 23.09 6.25
CA LYS A 83 16.05 22.17 6.21
C LYS A 83 16.19 21.44 4.87
N LEU A 84 15.14 21.38 4.06
CA LEU A 84 15.19 20.83 2.71
C LEU A 84 15.78 21.88 1.76
N ASN A 85 16.95 21.60 1.20
CA ASN A 85 17.70 22.53 0.33
C ASN A 85 17.13 22.64 -1.11
N ASN A 86 15.81 22.49 -1.30
CA ASN A 86 15.15 22.47 -2.62
C ASN A 86 15.79 21.48 -3.63
N SER A 87 16.30 20.33 -3.17
CA SER A 87 16.84 19.33 -4.10
C SER A 87 15.73 18.52 -4.77
N GLU A 88 16.03 17.99 -5.95
CA GLU A 88 15.12 17.12 -6.71
C GLU A 88 14.88 15.78 -6.00
N ASN A 89 15.73 15.40 -5.04
CA ASN A 89 15.63 14.15 -4.29
C ASN A 89 15.25 14.38 -2.82
N ILE A 90 13.97 14.70 -2.60
CA ILE A 90 13.39 14.95 -1.28
C ILE A 90 13.63 13.77 -0.32
N ILE A 91 13.56 12.52 -0.79
CA ILE A 91 13.76 11.34 0.06
C ILE A 91 15.20 11.28 0.59
N TYR A 92 16.19 11.53 -0.27
CA TYR A 92 17.59 11.59 0.13
C TYR A 92 17.81 12.68 1.19
N ASP A 93 17.26 13.87 0.97
CA ASP A 93 17.42 14.98 1.90
C ASP A 93 16.76 14.71 3.25
N LEU A 94 15.55 14.15 3.27
CA LEU A 94 14.88 13.75 4.52
C LEU A 94 15.70 12.71 5.30
N ASN A 95 16.32 11.74 4.61
CA ASN A 95 17.19 10.75 5.22
C ASN A 95 18.49 11.36 5.76
N LYS A 96 19.06 12.33 5.04
CA LYS A 96 20.24 13.06 5.51
C LYS A 96 19.92 13.84 6.78
N ILE A 97 18.81 14.59 6.79
CA ILE A 97 18.34 15.34 7.95
C ILE A 97 18.11 14.41 9.15
N SER A 98 17.53 13.22 8.94
CA SER A 98 17.29 12.29 10.05
C SER A 98 18.60 11.78 10.67
N ILE A 99 19.58 11.39 9.84
CA ILE A 99 20.87 10.87 10.32
C ILE A 99 21.66 11.97 11.04
N GLU A 100 21.70 13.18 10.48
CA GLU A 100 22.46 14.31 11.03
C GLU A 100 21.91 14.85 12.36
N ASN A 101 20.65 14.54 12.69
CA ASN A 101 19.96 15.04 13.87
C ASN A 101 19.47 13.89 14.78
N ASN A 102 20.08 12.70 14.69
CA ASN A 102 19.63 11.50 15.41
C ASN A 102 19.63 11.68 16.94
N GLU A 103 20.52 12.52 17.47
CA GLU A 103 20.57 12.87 18.89
C GLU A 103 19.27 13.52 19.40
N LEU A 104 18.44 14.07 18.51
CA LEU A 104 17.18 14.72 18.87
C LEU A 104 16.04 13.74 19.15
N VAL A 105 16.22 12.43 18.96
CA VAL A 105 15.14 11.42 19.10
C VAL A 105 14.45 11.45 20.47
N ASN A 106 15.21 11.76 21.53
CA ASN A 106 14.69 11.83 22.90
C ASN A 106 14.43 13.26 23.38
N SER A 107 14.62 14.26 22.51
CA SER A 107 14.38 15.65 22.88
C SER A 107 12.89 15.94 22.93
N ALA A 108 12.42 16.48 24.06
CA ALA A 108 11.02 16.87 24.24
C ALA A 108 10.66 18.11 23.40
N ASP A 109 11.63 19.01 23.20
CA ASP A 109 11.41 20.31 22.58
C ASP A 109 11.52 20.27 21.04
N GLN A 110 12.06 19.19 20.48
CA GLN A 110 12.27 19.05 19.03
C GLN A 110 11.15 18.23 18.39
N THR A 111 9.93 18.74 18.46
CA THR A 111 8.73 18.07 17.93
C THR A 111 8.76 17.83 16.42
N TRP A 112 9.46 18.69 15.67
CA TRP A 112 9.67 18.51 14.23
C TRP A 112 10.47 17.25 13.89
N TYR A 113 11.41 16.84 14.76
CA TYR A 113 12.18 15.61 14.54
C TYR A 113 11.29 14.38 14.75
N ARG A 114 10.37 14.43 15.72
CA ARG A 114 9.34 13.38 15.89
C ARG A 114 8.40 13.32 14.68
N LEU A 115 8.02 14.46 14.11
CA LEU A 115 7.26 14.51 12.87
C LEU A 115 8.03 13.86 11.71
N LEU A 116 9.33 14.14 11.58
CA LEU A 116 10.21 13.51 10.59
C LEU A 116 10.25 11.99 10.76
N MET A 117 10.42 11.49 11.98
CA MET A 117 10.43 10.05 12.25
C MET A 117 9.06 9.41 11.94
N ASN A 118 7.97 10.08 12.31
CA ASN A 118 6.62 9.62 12.01
C ASN A 118 6.35 9.55 10.51
N LEU A 119 6.92 10.45 9.69
CA LEU A 119 6.85 10.35 8.23
C LEU A 119 7.48 9.04 7.75
N PHE A 120 8.68 8.69 8.20
CA PHE A 120 9.34 7.44 7.80
C PHE A 120 8.59 6.17 8.26
N ILE A 121 7.92 6.22 9.42
CA ILE A 121 7.14 5.11 9.95
C ILE A 121 5.81 4.95 9.20
N LYS A 122 5.09 6.06 8.99
CA LYS A 122 3.71 6.07 8.49
C LYS A 122 3.60 6.18 6.97
N VAL A 123 4.70 6.51 6.30
CA VAL A 123 4.78 6.64 4.84
C VAL A 123 5.84 5.65 4.32
N PRO A 124 5.52 4.34 4.25
CA PRO A 124 6.52 3.31 4.01
C PRO A 124 7.33 3.53 2.73
N PHE A 125 6.71 4.06 1.67
CA PHE A 125 7.34 4.35 0.38
C PHE A 125 8.47 5.39 0.45
N LEU A 126 8.56 6.20 1.51
CA LEU A 126 9.75 7.06 1.74
C LEU A 126 11.01 6.24 2.04
N ASN A 127 10.87 4.99 2.47
CA ASN A 127 11.99 4.07 2.68
C ASN A 127 12.34 3.26 1.42
N PHE A 128 11.52 3.33 0.38
CA PHE A 128 11.79 2.63 -0.88
C PHE A 128 12.50 3.63 -1.80
N GLN A 129 13.74 3.31 -2.18
CA GLN A 129 14.32 3.98 -3.34
C GLN A 129 13.52 3.50 -4.55
N PRO A 130 12.84 4.39 -5.29
CA PRO A 130 12.28 4.00 -6.57
C PRO A 130 13.46 3.62 -7.46
N LEU A 131 13.57 2.33 -7.78
CA LEU A 131 14.40 1.91 -8.90
C LEU A 131 13.88 2.69 -10.13
N GLN A 132 14.78 3.26 -10.92
CA GLN A 132 14.49 4.32 -11.91
C GLN A 132 13.57 3.92 -13.08
N GLU A 133 12.88 2.79 -13.01
CA GLU A 133 11.83 2.43 -13.94
C GLU A 133 10.62 1.98 -13.12
N ASN A 134 9.45 2.49 -13.46
CA ASN A 134 8.17 2.11 -12.88
C ASN A 134 7.98 0.60 -12.96
N GLU A 135 8.46 -0.15 -11.97
CA GLU A 135 7.94 -1.47 -11.67
C GLU A 135 6.57 -1.25 -11.04
N GLN A 136 5.57 -1.08 -11.92
CA GLN A 136 4.34 -1.85 -11.73
C GLN A 136 4.77 -3.22 -11.19
N LEU A 137 4.16 -3.69 -10.09
CA LEU A 137 4.35 -5.05 -9.59
C LEU A 137 4.60 -5.97 -10.79
N LYS A 138 5.84 -6.45 -10.96
CA LYS A 138 6.26 -7.22 -12.13
C LYS A 138 5.17 -8.24 -12.41
N ASP A 139 4.65 -8.23 -13.62
CA ASP A 139 3.62 -9.19 -13.97
C ASP A 139 4.26 -10.58 -13.91
N ILE A 140 3.98 -11.30 -12.82
CA ILE A 140 4.50 -12.65 -12.59
C ILE A 140 4.09 -13.56 -13.75
N SER A 141 3.01 -13.24 -14.48
CA SER A 141 2.64 -13.99 -15.68
C SER A 141 3.71 -13.93 -16.77
N ASP A 142 4.43 -12.82 -16.92
CA ASP A 142 5.51 -12.68 -17.91
C ASP A 142 6.77 -13.45 -17.49
N GLU A 143 7.06 -13.55 -16.19
CA GLU A 143 8.17 -14.36 -15.68
C GLU A 143 7.85 -15.85 -15.75
N ILE A 144 6.65 -16.26 -15.31
CA ILE A 144 6.17 -17.65 -15.50
C ILE A 144 6.22 -18.00 -16.98
N ASN A 145 5.70 -17.14 -17.87
CA ASN A 145 5.75 -17.38 -19.31
C ASN A 145 7.19 -17.41 -19.86
N LYS A 146 8.20 -16.83 -19.21
CA LYS A 146 9.59 -16.98 -19.68
C LYS A 146 10.17 -18.34 -19.32
N ASP A 147 9.80 -18.87 -18.16
CA ASP A 147 10.32 -20.15 -17.64
C ASP A 147 9.58 -21.38 -18.16
N LEU A 148 8.36 -21.21 -18.67
CA LEU A 148 7.60 -22.30 -19.27
C LEU A 148 8.09 -22.66 -20.68
N ASP A 149 8.27 -23.96 -20.92
CA ASP A 149 8.51 -24.51 -22.24
C ASP A 149 7.26 -24.41 -23.14
N PHE A 150 7.41 -24.73 -24.43
CA PHE A 150 6.32 -24.64 -25.41
C PHE A 150 5.09 -25.48 -25.01
N TYR A 151 5.30 -26.67 -24.45
CA TYR A 151 4.22 -27.55 -24.05
C TYR A 151 3.49 -27.00 -22.82
N GLN A 152 4.25 -26.56 -21.82
CA GLN A 152 3.72 -25.98 -20.59
C GLN A 152 2.94 -24.69 -20.84
N LYS A 153 3.40 -23.82 -21.75
CA LYS A 153 2.65 -22.64 -22.19
C LYS A 153 1.29 -23.00 -22.80
N ASN A 154 1.28 -24.02 -23.64
CA ASN A 154 0.05 -24.49 -24.29
C ASN A 154 -0.93 -25.07 -23.25
N VAL A 155 -0.42 -25.82 -22.26
CA VAL A 155 -1.23 -26.31 -21.13
C VAL A 155 -1.81 -25.15 -20.33
N LEU A 156 -0.99 -24.18 -19.93
CA LEU A 156 -1.41 -23.01 -19.17
C LEU A 156 -2.50 -22.21 -19.90
N GLN A 157 -2.33 -21.96 -21.20
CA GLN A 157 -3.32 -21.24 -22.01
C GLN A 157 -4.66 -21.96 -22.10
N LYS A 158 -4.66 -23.29 -22.11
CA LYS A 158 -5.88 -24.09 -22.10
C LYS A 158 -6.55 -24.07 -20.74
N LEU A 159 -5.77 -24.15 -19.65
CA LEU A 159 -6.27 -24.06 -18.27
C LEU A 159 -6.87 -22.69 -17.95
N ILE A 160 -6.26 -21.59 -18.43
CA ILE A 160 -6.81 -20.24 -18.24
C ILE A 160 -8.19 -20.07 -18.92
N LYS A 161 -8.46 -20.86 -19.97
CA LYS A 161 -9.75 -20.85 -20.69
C LYS A 161 -10.74 -21.88 -20.16
N TYR A 162 -10.37 -22.63 -19.12
CA TYR A 162 -11.28 -23.57 -18.48
C TYR A 162 -12.38 -22.78 -17.77
N ASP A 163 -13.62 -23.09 -18.13
CA ASP A 163 -14.80 -22.60 -17.46
C ASP A 163 -15.15 -23.56 -16.32
N GLU A 164 -15.42 -23.06 -15.11
CA GLU A 164 -15.74 -23.91 -13.95
C GLU A 164 -17.03 -24.72 -14.17
N ASP A 165 -17.89 -24.26 -15.08
CA ASP A 165 -19.11 -24.96 -15.49
C ASP A 165 -18.86 -26.08 -16.52
N GLN A 166 -17.63 -26.22 -17.04
CA GLN A 166 -17.24 -27.29 -17.97
C GLN A 166 -16.83 -28.55 -17.18
N ASP A 167 -17.36 -29.71 -17.59
CA ASP A 167 -16.92 -31.00 -17.05
C ASP A 167 -15.40 -31.21 -17.24
N ILE A 168 -14.70 -31.47 -16.13
CA ILE A 168 -13.24 -31.53 -16.10
C ILE A 168 -12.70 -32.71 -16.91
N GLU A 169 -13.39 -33.84 -16.92
CA GLU A 169 -12.98 -35.02 -17.69
C GLU A 169 -13.05 -34.72 -19.18
N SER A 170 -14.17 -34.14 -19.62
CA SER A 170 -14.37 -33.66 -20.99
C SER A 170 -13.32 -32.63 -21.41
N PHE A 171 -12.98 -31.68 -20.54
CA PHE A 171 -11.92 -30.69 -20.80
C PHE A 171 -10.55 -31.35 -21.00
N LEU A 172 -10.19 -32.31 -20.14
CA LEU A 172 -8.92 -33.05 -20.24
C LEU A 172 -8.84 -33.87 -21.53
N ILE A 173 -9.96 -34.49 -21.96
CA ILE A 173 -10.05 -35.28 -23.21
C ILE A 173 -9.89 -34.36 -24.42
N GLN A 174 -10.68 -33.28 -24.49
CA GLN A 174 -10.65 -32.34 -25.62
C GLN A 174 -9.28 -31.70 -25.83
N ASN A 175 -8.52 -31.53 -24.75
CA ASN A 175 -7.21 -30.91 -24.79
C ASN A 175 -6.04 -31.90 -24.90
N ASN A 176 -6.33 -33.21 -25.02
CA ASN A 176 -5.35 -34.30 -25.10
C ASN A 176 -4.37 -34.32 -23.91
N PHE A 177 -4.87 -34.05 -22.70
CA PHE A 177 -4.05 -34.09 -21.48
C PHE A 177 -3.95 -35.49 -20.85
N PHE A 178 -4.66 -36.47 -21.40
CA PHE A 178 -4.43 -37.86 -21.04
C PHE A 178 -3.16 -38.36 -21.72
N ILE A 179 -2.18 -38.70 -20.89
CA ILE A 179 -1.10 -39.60 -21.31
C ILE A 179 -1.79 -40.92 -21.62
N LYS A 180 -1.81 -41.32 -22.91
CA LYS A 180 -2.04 -42.73 -23.22
C LYS A 180 -0.99 -43.50 -22.44
N SER A 181 -1.39 -44.27 -21.43
CA SER A 181 -0.53 -45.33 -20.92
C SER A 181 -0.04 -46.09 -22.14
N ARG A 182 1.28 -46.15 -22.32
CA ARG A 182 1.86 -47.10 -23.26
C ARG A 182 1.44 -48.47 -22.75
N ASP A 183 0.46 -49.06 -23.42
CA ASP A 183 0.38 -50.51 -23.47
C ASP A 183 1.57 -50.96 -24.32
N GLU A 184 2.40 -51.81 -23.70
CA GLU A 184 3.66 -52.43 -24.16
C GLU A 184 4.99 -51.70 -23.86
#